data_AF-V8D534-F1
#
_entry.id   AF-V8D534-F1
#
_cell.length_a   1.000
_cell.length_b   1.000
_cell.length_c   1.000
_cell.angle_alpha   90.00
_cell.angle_beta   90.00
_cell.angle_gamma   90.00
#
_symmetry.space_group_name_H-M   'P 1'
#
loop_
_entity.id
_entity.type
_entity.pdbx_description
1 polymer ?
#
loop_
_entity_poly.entity_id
_entity_poly.type
_entity_poly.pdbx_seq_one_letter_code
_entity_poly.pdbx_strand_id
1 'polypeptide(L)'
;MRGTDMISLTTTNGRTALDRQLQGSSTMAQRSLRNLTGTRRIAALVAPAAAVALLVVGCSPDEEPTDAKGTTPSVLTGNPAPEDVGAIGAPSEGGEATAELETPSGEPAGKATFTTAEGSVIVSVKAENLAPGFHGMHLHAVGKCEANSTPPTGGAAGDFLSAGGHLQVEGHSGHPASGDLVSIFIDEAGNGETTTASDAFSIEDIIDTSIMIHEKPDNFGNIPTKYAPAPDEETLATGDAGKRIACGVIEKS
;
A
#
# COMPACT_ATOMS: atom_id res chain seq x y z
N MET A 1 -70.44 -15.40 9.61
CA MET A 1 -70.60 -13.93 9.64
C MET A 1 -69.24 -13.37 9.21
N ARG A 2 -69.05 -13.08 7.92
CA ARG A 2 -69.09 -11.72 7.28
C ARG A 2 -68.11 -10.75 7.94
N GLY A 3 -67.16 -10.06 7.29
CA GLY A 3 -66.76 -9.89 5.88
C GLY A 3 -65.25 -9.51 5.86
N THR A 4 -64.44 -9.76 4.82
CA THR A 4 -64.29 -9.00 3.55
C THR A 4 -64.51 -7.50 3.66
N ASP A 5 -63.42 -6.75 3.59
CA ASP A 5 -63.39 -5.41 2.97
C ASP A 5 -62.18 -5.30 2.04
N MET A 6 -62.50 -5.16 0.76
CA MET A 6 -61.62 -4.66 -0.29
C MET A 6 -61.68 -3.13 -0.28
N ILE A 7 -60.54 -2.46 -0.40
CA ILE A 7 -60.49 -1.11 -0.97
C ILE A 7 -59.44 -1.09 -2.08
N SER A 8 -59.96 -0.91 -3.29
CA SER A 8 -59.30 -0.53 -4.54
C SER A 8 -59.05 0.98 -4.53
N LEU A 9 -57.94 1.45 -5.15
CA LEU A 9 -57.89 2.70 -5.93
C LEU A 9 -56.57 2.83 -6.74
N THR A 10 -56.74 2.62 -8.05
CA THR A 10 -56.21 3.39 -9.20
C THR A 10 -54.71 3.51 -9.52
N THR A 11 -54.38 2.84 -10.62
CA THR A 11 -53.41 3.13 -11.68
C THR A 11 -53.43 4.56 -12.22
N THR A 12 -52.24 5.12 -12.52
CA THR A 12 -52.01 5.93 -13.74
C THR A 12 -50.58 5.79 -14.27
N ASN A 13 -50.50 5.64 -15.59
CA ASN A 13 -49.37 5.36 -16.47
C ASN A 13 -48.31 6.48 -16.60
N GLY A 14 -47.11 6.11 -17.06
CA GLY A 14 -46.17 7.06 -17.68
C GLY A 14 -44.84 6.45 -18.14
N ARG A 15 -44.87 5.53 -19.12
CA ARG A 15 -43.68 5.06 -19.84
C ARG A 15 -43.23 6.08 -20.90
N THR A 16 -41.95 5.95 -21.27
CA THR A 16 -41.25 6.40 -22.49
C THR A 16 -40.61 7.79 -22.51
N ALA A 17 -39.27 7.81 -22.54
CA ALA A 17 -38.48 8.32 -23.67
C ALA A 17 -36.99 7.96 -23.46
N LEU A 18 -36.63 6.75 -23.90
CA LEU A 18 -35.31 6.48 -24.45
C LEU A 18 -35.24 7.16 -25.83
N ASP A 19 -34.02 7.47 -26.24
CA ASP A 19 -33.61 7.82 -27.61
C ASP A 19 -33.62 9.30 -27.98
N ARG A 20 -32.47 9.98 -27.83
CA ARG A 20 -31.88 10.75 -28.94
C ARG A 20 -30.41 11.15 -28.70
N GLN A 21 -29.54 10.49 -29.47
CA GLN A 21 -28.36 11.01 -30.20
C GLN A 21 -27.28 11.79 -29.42
N LEU A 22 -26.03 11.29 -29.33
CA LEU A 22 -25.02 11.24 -30.41
C LEU A 22 -24.91 12.57 -31.19
N GLN A 23 -23.89 13.38 -30.90
CA GLN A 23 -22.99 14.04 -31.87
C GLN A 23 -22.29 15.24 -31.22
N GLY A 24 -20.96 15.25 -31.27
CA GLY A 24 -20.15 16.38 -30.86
C GLY A 24 -18.64 16.18 -31.01
N SER A 25 -18.20 15.52 -32.09
CA SER A 25 -16.81 15.60 -32.54
C SER A 25 -16.59 16.86 -33.38
N SER A 26 -15.35 17.35 -33.34
CA SER A 26 -14.69 18.20 -34.34
C SER A 26 -14.99 19.70 -34.26
N THR A 27 -13.98 20.51 -33.97
CA THR A 27 -13.19 21.19 -35.03
C THR A 27 -12.19 22.18 -34.43
N MET A 28 -10.93 21.88 -34.75
CA MET A 28 -9.79 22.79 -34.84
C MET A 28 -10.08 23.89 -35.88
N ALA A 29 -9.85 25.17 -35.54
CA ALA A 29 -9.21 26.19 -36.40
C ALA A 29 -9.53 27.64 -35.98
N GLN A 30 -8.53 28.49 -36.23
CA GLN A 30 -8.58 29.95 -36.38
C GLN A 30 -8.64 30.82 -35.12
N ARG A 31 -7.50 31.45 -34.81
CA ARG A 31 -7.33 32.86 -35.20
C ARG A 31 -5.85 33.27 -35.23
N SER A 32 -5.40 33.57 -36.44
CA SER A 32 -4.21 34.35 -36.73
C SER A 32 -4.49 35.82 -36.46
N LEU A 33 -3.61 36.51 -35.72
CA LEU A 33 -3.36 37.94 -35.91
C LEU A 33 -1.87 38.23 -35.73
N ARG A 34 -1.34 38.97 -36.71
CA ARG A 34 0.07 39.31 -36.92
C ARG A 34 0.47 40.58 -36.15
N ASN A 35 1.76 40.60 -35.83
CA ASN A 35 2.72 41.71 -35.88
C ASN A 35 2.39 43.04 -35.19
N LEU A 36 3.26 43.41 -34.24
CA LEU A 36 3.71 44.79 -34.06
C LEU A 36 5.23 44.84 -33.85
N THR A 37 5.78 45.88 -34.45
CA THR A 37 7.16 46.28 -34.75
C THR A 37 7.98 46.73 -33.54
N GLY A 38 9.31 46.55 -33.60
CA GLY A 38 10.26 47.19 -32.69
C GLY A 38 11.71 47.11 -33.19
N THR A 39 12.10 48.07 -34.02
CA THR A 39 13.45 48.30 -34.57
C THR A 39 14.41 48.87 -33.52
N ARG A 40 15.65 48.34 -33.43
CA ARG A 40 16.83 49.14 -33.08
C ARG A 40 18.08 48.65 -33.85
N ARG A 41 18.63 49.57 -34.65
CA ARG A 41 19.92 49.50 -35.35
C ARG A 41 20.99 50.15 -34.48
N ILE A 42 22.15 49.51 -34.28
CA ILE A 42 23.44 50.17 -33.97
C ILE A 42 24.53 49.27 -34.59
N ALA A 43 24.95 49.56 -35.83
CA ALA A 43 26.17 50.28 -36.21
C ALA A 43 27.46 49.46 -36.00
N ALA A 44 27.94 48.89 -37.11
CA ALA A 44 29.24 48.27 -37.26
C ALA A 44 30.32 49.35 -37.50
N LEU A 45 31.46 49.20 -36.84
CA LEU A 45 32.72 49.87 -37.17
C LEU A 45 33.79 48.78 -37.28
N VAL A 46 34.39 48.68 -38.46
CA VAL A 46 35.44 47.73 -38.84
C VAL A 46 36.67 48.52 -39.26
N ALA A 47 37.85 47.94 -38.95
CA ALA A 47 39.19 48.15 -39.54
C ALA A 47 40.19 48.99 -38.71
N PRO A 48 41.53 48.82 -38.88
CA PRO A 48 42.30 47.61 -39.22
C PRO A 48 43.66 47.45 -38.44
N ALA A 49 44.24 46.25 -38.55
CA ALA A 49 45.67 45.90 -38.69
C ALA A 49 46.76 46.29 -37.64
N ALA A 50 47.60 45.27 -37.36
CA ALA A 50 49.07 45.29 -37.25
C ALA A 50 49.71 44.90 -35.89
N ALA A 51 50.23 43.67 -35.89
CA ALA A 51 51.52 43.22 -35.37
C ALA A 51 52.08 43.78 -34.05
N VAL A 52 52.13 42.94 -33.01
CA VAL A 52 53.32 42.72 -32.17
C VAL A 52 53.30 41.28 -31.66
N ALA A 53 54.17 40.42 -32.24
CA ALA A 53 54.55 39.15 -31.65
C ALA A 53 55.72 39.41 -30.70
N LEU A 54 55.52 39.30 -29.38
CA LEU A 54 56.59 39.24 -28.39
C LEU A 54 56.13 38.49 -27.13
N LEU A 55 56.79 37.35 -26.90
CA LEU A 55 57.16 36.75 -25.61
C LEU A 55 56.04 36.43 -24.60
N VAL A 56 55.49 35.22 -24.70
CA VAL A 56 55.03 34.48 -23.50
C VAL A 56 55.95 33.28 -23.32
N VAL A 57 57.05 33.51 -22.60
CA VAL A 57 57.92 32.47 -22.06
C VAL A 57 57.24 31.90 -20.82
N GLY A 58 57.11 30.58 -20.77
CA GLY A 58 57.28 29.81 -19.53
C GLY A 58 56.07 29.68 -18.62
N CYS A 59 55.22 28.69 -18.90
CA CYS A 59 54.66 27.80 -17.89
C CYS A 59 54.31 26.47 -18.59
N SER A 60 55.29 25.58 -18.69
CA SER A 60 54.97 24.17 -18.90
C SER A 60 54.46 23.61 -17.56
N PRO A 61 53.34 22.88 -17.50
CA PRO A 61 53.00 22.15 -16.29
C PRO A 61 54.12 21.13 -16.02
N ASP A 62 54.76 21.25 -14.86
CA ASP A 62 55.90 20.45 -14.41
C ASP A 62 55.43 19.05 -13.98
N GLU A 63 54.89 18.28 -14.94
CA GLU A 63 54.45 16.90 -14.72
C GLU A 63 54.97 16.05 -15.88
N GLU A 64 56.16 15.47 -15.69
CA GLU A 64 56.68 14.43 -16.59
C GLU A 64 55.86 13.13 -16.36
N PRO A 65 55.19 12.58 -17.38
CA PRO A 65 54.46 11.33 -17.22
C PRO A 65 55.44 10.20 -16.90
N THR A 66 55.16 9.44 -15.83
CA THR A 66 55.94 8.25 -15.49
C THR A 66 55.42 7.03 -16.25
N ASP A 67 56.33 6.25 -16.83
CA ASP A 67 56.03 4.94 -17.44
C ASP A 67 55.88 3.82 -16.40
N ALA A 68 55.94 4.14 -15.11
CA ALA A 68 55.74 3.17 -14.05
C ALA A 68 54.28 2.68 -14.07
N LYS A 69 54.09 1.37 -14.31
CA LYS A 69 52.78 0.74 -14.28
C LYS A 69 52.16 0.87 -12.88
N GLY A 70 51.07 1.63 -12.78
CA GLY A 70 50.30 1.76 -11.54
C GLY A 70 49.81 0.40 -11.03
N THR A 71 49.67 0.28 -9.71
CA THR A 71 49.03 -0.89 -9.11
C THR A 71 47.53 -0.88 -9.41
N THR A 72 46.91 -2.06 -9.44
CA THR A 72 45.45 -2.16 -9.55
C THR A 72 44.83 -1.44 -8.35
N PRO A 73 43.93 -0.45 -8.54
CA PRO A 73 43.28 0.21 -7.43
C PRO A 73 42.51 -0.84 -6.62
N SER A 74 42.61 -0.77 -5.30
CA SER A 74 41.81 -1.61 -4.40
C SER A 74 40.33 -1.38 -4.71
N VAL A 75 39.52 -2.43 -4.55
CA VAL A 75 38.06 -2.31 -4.62
C VAL A 75 37.64 -1.32 -3.54
N LEU A 76 37.12 -0.16 -3.94
CA LEU A 76 36.56 0.82 -3.02
C LEU A 76 35.20 0.29 -2.54
N THR A 77 35.20 -0.46 -1.45
CA THR A 77 34.00 -0.65 -0.64
C THR A 77 33.72 0.69 0.01
N GLY A 78 32.84 1.50 -0.59
CA GLY A 78 32.53 2.84 -0.11
C GLY A 78 32.25 2.83 1.39
N ASN A 79 32.80 3.81 2.11
CA ASN A 79 32.39 4.03 3.50
C ASN A 79 30.86 4.17 3.54
N PRO A 80 30.19 3.63 4.57
CA PRO A 80 28.77 3.86 4.75
C PRO A 80 28.51 5.37 4.74
N ALA A 81 27.47 5.79 4.01
CA ALA A 81 27.02 7.17 4.05
C ALA A 81 26.73 7.54 5.52
N PRO A 82 27.03 8.78 5.95
CA PRO A 82 26.64 9.23 7.28
C PRO A 82 25.13 9.00 7.46
N GLU A 83 24.73 8.54 8.65
CA GLU A 83 23.34 8.18 9.00
C GLU A 83 22.36 9.37 9.01
N ASP A 84 22.80 10.54 8.54
CA ASP A 84 22.01 11.76 8.49
C ASP A 84 22.13 12.43 7.10
N VAL A 85 21.64 11.71 6.08
CA VAL A 85 21.08 12.39 4.91
C VAL A 85 19.62 12.67 5.22
N GLY A 86 19.38 13.83 5.85
CA GLY A 86 18.08 14.29 6.32
C GLY A 86 16.94 13.85 5.41
N ALA A 87 16.03 13.07 5.98
CA ALA A 87 14.84 12.57 5.30
C ALA A 87 14.08 13.73 4.63
N ILE A 88 13.77 13.56 3.35
CA ILE A 88 12.79 14.39 2.65
C ILE A 88 11.38 13.97 3.09
N GLY A 89 10.99 14.39 4.28
CA GLY A 89 9.65 14.17 4.84
C GLY A 89 9.59 14.73 6.26
N ALA A 90 8.54 15.49 6.56
CA ALA A 90 8.25 15.84 7.95
C ALA A 90 8.05 14.53 8.75
N PRO A 91 8.52 14.44 10.00
CA PRO A 91 8.20 13.30 10.85
C PRO A 91 6.68 13.12 10.87
N SER A 92 6.21 11.95 10.45
CA SER A 92 4.80 11.59 10.65
C SER A 92 4.59 11.48 12.16
N GLU A 93 3.72 12.32 12.72
CA GLU A 93 3.42 12.31 14.16
C GLU A 93 2.64 11.05 14.60
N GLY A 94 2.39 10.10 13.70
CA GLY A 94 1.54 8.94 13.96
C GLY A 94 2.25 7.61 14.17
N GLY A 95 3.55 7.60 14.50
CA GLY A 95 4.28 6.37 14.84
C GLY A 95 4.48 5.39 13.68
N GLU A 96 5.33 4.38 13.91
CA GLU A 96 5.58 3.26 13.01
C GLU A 96 5.55 1.96 13.83
N ALA A 97 5.08 0.89 13.20
CA ALA A 97 5.08 -0.45 13.79
C ALA A 97 5.43 -1.52 12.74
N THR A 98 5.91 -2.66 13.21
CA THR A 98 6.30 -3.81 12.38
C THR A 98 5.84 -5.11 13.00
N ALA A 99 5.65 -6.12 12.15
CA ALA A 99 5.49 -7.50 12.58
C ALA A 99 6.27 -8.42 11.64
N GLU A 100 7.14 -9.27 12.19
CA GLU A 100 7.72 -10.38 11.45
C GLU A 100 6.72 -11.55 11.46
N LEU A 101 6.42 -12.12 10.31
CA LEU A 101 5.44 -13.19 10.15
C LEU A 101 6.15 -14.54 10.23
N GLU A 102 5.55 -15.48 10.95
CA GLU A 102 6.00 -16.86 11.04
C GLU A 102 4.86 -17.86 10.79
N THR A 103 5.21 -19.01 10.21
CA THR A 103 4.31 -20.16 10.06
C THR A 103 4.18 -20.92 11.39
N PRO A 104 3.23 -21.87 11.54
CA PRO A 104 3.12 -22.68 12.74
C PRO A 104 4.37 -23.54 13.05
N SER A 105 5.21 -23.82 12.05
CA SER A 105 6.51 -24.49 12.22
C SER A 105 7.62 -23.56 12.73
N GLY A 106 7.36 -22.25 12.84
CA GLY A 106 8.34 -21.22 13.16
C GLY A 106 9.23 -20.82 11.97
N GLU A 107 8.81 -21.14 10.75
CA GLU A 107 9.52 -20.71 9.53
C GLU A 107 9.11 -19.28 9.17
N PRO A 108 10.03 -18.46 8.62
CA PRO A 108 9.67 -17.12 8.15
C PRO A 108 8.57 -17.15 7.08
N ALA A 109 7.57 -16.30 7.26
CA ALA A 109 6.44 -16.13 6.36
C ALA A 109 6.32 -14.69 5.81
N GLY A 110 7.28 -13.82 6.11
CA GLY A 110 7.38 -12.46 5.61
C GLY A 110 7.33 -11.38 6.69
N LYS A 111 6.88 -10.18 6.33
CA LYS A 111 6.88 -8.99 7.19
C LYS A 111 5.73 -8.05 6.88
N ALA A 112 5.16 -7.45 7.93
CA ALA A 112 4.22 -6.34 7.85
C ALA A 112 4.85 -5.04 8.42
N THR A 113 4.52 -3.91 7.81
CA THR A 113 4.88 -2.57 8.26
C THR A 113 3.62 -1.70 8.32
N PHE A 114 3.54 -0.86 9.35
CA PHE A 114 2.42 0.03 9.61
C PHE A 114 2.95 1.45 9.77
N THR A 115 2.46 2.39 8.96
CA THR A 115 2.87 3.79 9.04
C THR A 115 1.67 4.71 8.93
N THR A 116 1.66 5.81 9.67
CA THR A 116 0.57 6.78 9.57
C THR A 116 0.78 7.72 8.38
N ALA A 117 -0.23 7.84 7.52
CA ALA A 117 -0.29 8.82 6.43
C ALA A 117 -1.73 9.33 6.21
N GLU A 118 -1.88 10.64 6.05
CA GLU A 118 -3.16 11.30 5.69
C GLU A 118 -4.36 10.95 6.61
N GLY A 119 -4.12 10.62 7.88
CA GLY A 119 -5.16 10.25 8.85
C GLY A 119 -5.58 8.78 8.80
N SER A 120 -4.84 7.94 8.07
CA SER A 120 -4.99 6.49 8.03
C SER A 120 -3.68 5.79 8.36
N VAL A 121 -3.76 4.51 8.74
CA VAL A 121 -2.62 3.62 8.82
C VAL A 121 -2.44 2.93 7.46
N ILE A 122 -1.27 3.09 6.87
CA ILE A 122 -0.82 2.35 5.69
C ILE A 122 -0.23 1.03 6.16
N VAL A 123 -0.87 -0.06 5.79
CA VAL A 123 -0.45 -1.44 6.06
C VAL A 123 0.21 -1.99 4.80
N SER A 124 1.50 -2.28 4.85
CA SER A 124 2.21 -2.97 3.77
C SER A 124 2.69 -4.33 4.25
N VAL A 125 2.36 -5.38 3.51
CA VAL A 125 2.69 -6.76 3.85
C VAL A 125 3.40 -7.41 2.68
N LYS A 126 4.53 -8.04 2.96
CA LYS A 126 5.24 -8.95 2.07
C LYS A 126 5.18 -10.33 2.70
N ALA A 127 4.64 -11.30 1.99
CA ALA A 127 4.55 -12.68 2.43
C ALA A 127 5.42 -13.59 1.56
N GLU A 128 5.93 -14.64 2.16
CA GLU A 128 6.75 -15.67 1.51
C GLU A 128 6.43 -17.05 2.09
N ASN A 129 6.81 -18.11 1.38
CA ASN A 129 6.64 -19.50 1.81
C ASN A 129 5.18 -19.91 2.09
N LEU A 130 4.20 -19.26 1.45
CA LEU A 130 2.78 -19.59 1.58
C LEU A 130 2.25 -20.32 0.34
N ALA A 131 1.12 -21.01 0.50
CA ALA A 131 0.46 -21.68 -0.63
C ALA A 131 -0.06 -20.65 -1.65
N PRO A 132 -0.06 -20.95 -2.97
CA PRO A 132 -0.60 -20.02 -3.96
C PRO A 132 -2.11 -19.81 -3.82
N GLY A 133 -2.58 -18.58 -4.07
CA GLY A 133 -4.00 -18.23 -4.02
C GLY A 133 -4.30 -16.94 -3.24
N PHE A 134 -5.60 -16.67 -3.02
CA PHE A 134 -6.02 -15.57 -2.15
C PHE A 134 -6.13 -16.06 -0.70
N HIS A 135 -5.66 -15.23 0.22
CA HIS A 135 -5.66 -15.50 1.65
C HIS A 135 -6.28 -14.32 2.41
N GLY A 136 -7.20 -14.62 3.33
CA GLY A 136 -7.73 -13.63 4.27
C GLY A 136 -6.62 -13.08 5.15
N MET A 137 -6.68 -11.78 5.46
CA MET A 137 -5.67 -11.09 6.25
C MET A 137 -6.38 -10.21 7.28
N HIS A 138 -6.07 -10.39 8.56
CA HIS A 138 -6.76 -9.71 9.64
C HIS A 138 -5.79 -9.33 10.76
N LEU A 139 -6.10 -8.26 11.49
CA LEU A 139 -5.54 -8.01 12.81
C LEU A 139 -6.36 -8.76 13.85
N HIS A 140 -5.68 -9.41 14.80
CA HIS A 140 -6.24 -10.17 15.90
C HIS A 140 -5.94 -9.50 17.23
N ALA A 141 -6.89 -9.59 18.16
CA ALA A 141 -6.94 -8.77 19.37
C ALA A 141 -5.79 -9.00 20.38
N VAL A 142 -5.06 -10.11 20.28
CA VAL A 142 -3.99 -10.46 21.22
C VAL A 142 -2.70 -10.72 20.45
N GLY A 143 -1.61 -10.03 20.84
CA GLY A 143 -0.26 -10.19 20.29
C GLY A 143 0.39 -11.51 20.70
N LYS A 144 -0.13 -12.62 20.19
CA LYS A 144 0.40 -13.97 20.43
C LYS A 144 0.35 -14.82 19.16
N CYS A 145 1.50 -15.39 18.80
CA CYS A 145 1.66 -16.31 17.67
C CYS A 145 2.08 -17.70 18.13
N GLU A 146 1.33 -18.31 19.05
CA GLU A 146 1.67 -19.63 19.59
C GLU A 146 1.05 -20.75 18.73
N ALA A 147 1.88 -21.62 18.16
CA ALA A 147 1.43 -22.85 17.50
C ALA A 147 0.72 -23.79 18.50
N ASN A 148 -0.29 -24.54 18.04
CA ASN A 148 -1.08 -25.46 18.88
C ASN A 148 -1.54 -24.86 20.23
N SER A 149 -2.04 -23.62 20.20
CA SER A 149 -2.55 -22.89 21.37
C SER A 149 -4.06 -22.96 21.50
N THR A 150 -4.59 -22.64 22.68
CA THR A 150 -6.04 -22.63 22.95
C THR A 150 -6.58 -21.19 22.86
N PRO A 151 -7.79 -20.98 22.31
CA PRO A 151 -8.41 -19.66 22.30
C PRO A 151 -8.60 -19.09 23.71
N PRO A 152 -8.58 -17.75 23.89
CA PRO A 152 -8.88 -17.11 25.18
C PRO A 152 -10.25 -17.47 25.76
N THR A 153 -11.22 -17.77 24.89
CA THR A 153 -12.59 -18.20 25.26
C THR A 153 -12.68 -19.69 25.62
N GLY A 154 -11.57 -20.43 25.55
CA GLY A 154 -11.53 -21.88 25.63
C GLY A 154 -11.88 -22.56 24.30
N GLY A 155 -11.51 -23.83 24.17
CA GLY A 155 -11.75 -24.61 22.96
C GLY A 155 -10.69 -25.68 22.71
N ALA A 156 -10.77 -26.31 21.54
CA ALA A 156 -9.69 -27.18 21.07
C ALA A 156 -8.45 -26.35 20.72
N ALA A 157 -7.28 -26.96 20.85
CA ALA A 157 -6.04 -26.34 20.44
C ALA A 157 -5.91 -26.31 18.91
N GLY A 158 -5.20 -25.31 18.41
CA GLY A 158 -4.89 -25.13 17.00
C GLY A 158 -3.86 -24.01 16.83
N ASP A 159 -3.42 -23.80 15.61
CA ASP A 159 -2.36 -22.84 15.36
C ASP A 159 -2.84 -21.40 15.57
N PHE A 160 -2.07 -20.65 16.36
CA PHE A 160 -2.26 -19.22 16.64
C PHE A 160 -3.60 -18.85 17.28
N LEU A 161 -4.31 -19.81 17.89
CA LEU A 161 -5.63 -19.54 18.47
C LEU A 161 -5.59 -18.63 19.71
N SER A 162 -4.46 -18.58 20.43
CA SER A 162 -4.29 -17.65 21.56
C SER A 162 -4.31 -16.18 21.17
N ALA A 163 -4.19 -15.85 19.88
CA ALA A 163 -4.38 -14.50 19.33
C ALA A 163 -5.83 -13.97 19.48
N GLY A 164 -6.81 -14.84 19.80
CA GLY A 164 -8.21 -14.45 19.92
C GLY A 164 -8.89 -14.24 18.56
N GLY A 165 -9.99 -13.49 18.56
CA GLY A 165 -10.72 -13.10 17.34
C GLY A 165 -10.14 -11.85 16.66
N HIS A 166 -10.84 -11.34 15.65
CA HIS A 166 -10.44 -10.12 14.96
C HIS A 166 -10.40 -8.93 15.94
N LEU A 167 -9.49 -7.99 15.69
CA LEU A 167 -9.37 -6.76 16.45
C LEU A 167 -10.64 -5.92 16.28
N GLN A 168 -11.17 -5.47 17.41
CA GLN A 168 -12.19 -4.42 17.49
C GLN A 168 -11.64 -3.32 18.38
N VAL A 169 -11.40 -2.14 17.82
CA VAL A 169 -10.96 -0.97 18.61
C VAL A 169 -12.06 -0.59 19.60
N GLU A 170 -11.67 0.01 20.73
CA GLU A 170 -12.61 0.38 21.79
C GLU A 170 -13.81 1.17 21.22
N GLY A 171 -15.02 0.71 21.55
CA GLY A 171 -16.27 1.30 21.06
C GLY A 171 -16.77 0.73 19.73
N HIS A 172 -16.02 -0.13 19.05
CA HIS A 172 -16.45 -0.86 17.86
C HIS A 172 -16.86 -2.31 18.18
N SER A 173 -17.92 -2.80 17.54
CA SER A 173 -18.40 -4.20 17.69
C SER A 173 -19.16 -4.72 16.46
N GLY A 174 -19.12 -3.96 15.36
CA GLY A 174 -19.83 -4.29 14.11
C GLY A 174 -18.98 -5.09 13.13
N HIS A 175 -19.58 -5.33 11.96
CA HIS A 175 -18.93 -5.86 10.78
C HIS A 175 -18.87 -4.76 9.70
N PRO A 176 -17.75 -4.58 8.97
CA PRO A 176 -16.47 -5.27 9.16
C PRO A 176 -15.83 -4.95 10.52
N ALA A 177 -15.03 -5.86 11.07
CA ALA A 177 -14.27 -5.58 12.28
C ALA A 177 -13.18 -4.53 12.01
N SER A 178 -12.71 -3.83 13.05
CA SER A 178 -11.62 -2.86 12.90
C SER A 178 -10.37 -3.49 12.27
N GLY A 179 -10.09 -4.74 12.62
CA GLY A 179 -8.95 -5.51 12.12
C GLY A 179 -9.14 -6.17 10.75
N ASP A 180 -10.29 -6.06 10.09
CA ASP A 180 -10.49 -6.67 8.77
C ASP A 180 -9.66 -5.90 7.72
N LEU A 181 -8.83 -6.61 6.95
CA LEU A 181 -8.00 -6.04 5.89
C LEU A 181 -8.34 -6.67 4.53
N VAL A 182 -7.82 -6.08 3.46
CA VAL A 182 -7.90 -6.68 2.13
C VAL A 182 -7.17 -8.03 2.10
N SER A 183 -7.67 -8.98 1.30
CA SER A 183 -6.96 -10.24 1.09
C SER A 183 -5.61 -10.03 0.39
N ILE A 184 -4.64 -10.88 0.71
CA ILE A 184 -3.35 -10.95 0.01
C ILE A 184 -3.41 -12.07 -1.04
N PHE A 185 -2.81 -11.83 -2.22
CA PHE A 185 -2.62 -12.84 -3.26
C PHE A 185 -1.19 -13.36 -3.21
N ILE A 186 -1.04 -14.68 -3.13
CA ILE A 186 0.24 -15.40 -3.16
C ILE A 186 0.41 -16.04 -4.53
N ASP A 187 1.54 -15.79 -5.16
CA ASP A 187 1.90 -16.32 -6.47
C ASP A 187 2.34 -17.80 -6.42
N GLU A 188 2.56 -18.39 -7.59
CA GLU A 188 3.00 -19.79 -7.74
C GLU A 188 4.38 -20.08 -7.12
N ALA A 189 5.17 -19.04 -6.86
CA ALA A 189 6.46 -19.15 -6.18
C ALA A 189 6.33 -18.99 -4.65
N GLY A 190 5.12 -18.80 -4.13
CA GLY A 190 4.83 -18.65 -2.71
C GLY A 190 5.03 -17.24 -2.15
N ASN A 191 5.08 -16.23 -3.02
CA ASN A 191 5.32 -14.83 -2.62
C ASN A 191 4.08 -13.97 -2.84
N GLY A 192 3.85 -13.00 -1.97
CA GLY A 192 2.80 -12.00 -2.15
C GLY A 192 3.17 -10.64 -1.58
N GLU A 193 2.60 -9.60 -2.14
CA GLU A 193 2.74 -8.23 -1.63
C GLU A 193 1.40 -7.52 -1.71
N THR A 194 1.05 -6.77 -0.67
CA THR A 194 -0.13 -5.91 -0.66
C THR A 194 0.14 -4.66 0.17
N THR A 195 -0.44 -3.54 -0.25
CA THR A 195 -0.47 -2.29 0.50
C THR A 195 -1.90 -1.79 0.54
N THR A 196 -2.41 -1.52 1.73
CA THR A 196 -3.75 -0.97 1.96
C THR A 196 -3.69 0.17 2.98
N ALA A 197 -4.72 1.01 2.99
CA ALA A 197 -4.93 2.01 4.02
C ALA A 197 -6.15 1.63 4.86
N SER A 198 -6.10 1.89 6.17
CA SER A 198 -7.24 1.74 7.08
C SER A 198 -7.34 2.96 7.99
N ASP A 199 -8.54 3.50 8.16
CA ASP A 199 -8.89 4.51 9.15
C ASP A 199 -9.62 3.91 10.36
N ALA A 200 -9.72 2.57 10.43
CA ALA A 200 -10.45 1.86 11.48
C ALA A 200 -9.66 1.67 12.79
N PHE A 201 -8.37 1.99 12.79
CA PHE A 201 -7.45 1.91 13.93
C PHE A 201 -6.28 2.89 13.76
N SER A 202 -5.67 3.28 14.88
CA SER A 202 -4.38 3.99 14.94
C SER A 202 -3.20 3.03 15.14
N ILE A 203 -1.96 3.52 15.07
CA ILE A 203 -0.79 2.71 15.42
C ILE A 203 -0.85 2.28 16.89
N GLU A 204 -1.31 3.17 17.77
CA GLU A 204 -1.45 2.90 19.19
C GLU A 204 -2.44 1.77 19.49
N ASP A 205 -3.52 1.66 18.70
CA ASP A 205 -4.54 0.63 18.88
C ASP A 205 -4.04 -0.78 18.50
N ILE A 206 -2.98 -0.88 17.70
CA ILE A 206 -2.49 -2.16 17.15
C ILE A 206 -1.20 -2.65 17.81
N ILE A 207 -0.58 -1.88 18.71
CA ILE A 207 0.56 -2.37 19.48
C ILE A 207 0.11 -3.51 20.40
N ASP A 208 0.95 -4.54 20.54
CA ASP A 208 0.66 -5.76 21.31
C ASP A 208 -0.57 -6.54 20.78
N THR A 209 -0.96 -6.30 19.52
CA THR A 209 -1.90 -7.13 18.75
C THR A 209 -1.11 -8.01 17.77
N SER A 210 -1.79 -8.77 16.91
CA SER A 210 -1.09 -9.56 15.88
C SER A 210 -1.75 -9.42 14.52
N ILE A 211 -0.97 -9.45 13.44
CA ILE A 211 -1.47 -9.65 12.09
C ILE A 211 -1.48 -11.15 11.75
N MET A 212 -2.50 -11.59 11.03
CA MET A 212 -2.77 -12.99 10.71
C MET A 212 -3.05 -13.15 9.22
N ILE A 213 -2.49 -14.18 8.61
CA ILE A 213 -2.85 -14.64 7.26
C ILE A 213 -3.51 -16.02 7.38
N HIS A 214 -4.63 -16.19 6.71
CA HIS A 214 -5.46 -17.39 6.77
C HIS A 214 -5.28 -18.31 5.56
N GLU A 215 -5.70 -19.56 5.66
CA GLU A 215 -5.56 -20.62 4.64
C GLU A 215 -6.34 -20.34 3.36
N LYS A 216 -7.50 -19.67 3.47
CA LYS A 216 -8.46 -19.47 2.38
C LYS A 216 -8.72 -17.98 2.12
N PRO A 217 -9.36 -17.64 0.99
CA PRO A 217 -9.83 -16.27 0.76
C PRO A 217 -10.85 -15.89 1.83
N ASP A 218 -10.83 -14.61 2.21
CA ASP A 218 -11.87 -14.01 3.04
C ASP A 218 -13.14 -13.79 2.20
N ASN A 219 -14.30 -14.19 2.72
CA ASN A 219 -15.59 -13.91 2.10
C ASN A 219 -16.23 -12.60 2.55
N PHE A 220 -15.65 -11.89 3.53
CA PHE A 220 -16.07 -10.61 4.07
C PHE A 220 -17.54 -10.59 4.55
N GLY A 221 -18.03 -11.72 5.07
CA GLY A 221 -19.44 -11.87 5.44
C GLY A 221 -20.42 -11.82 4.25
N ASN A 222 -19.91 -11.85 3.01
CA ASN A 222 -20.71 -11.60 1.81
C ASN A 222 -21.42 -12.87 1.32
N ILE A 223 -22.56 -13.15 1.96
CA ILE A 223 -23.52 -14.15 1.48
C ILE A 223 -24.83 -13.43 1.08
N PRO A 224 -25.03 -13.14 -0.23
CA PRO A 224 -26.23 -12.44 -0.68
C PRO A 224 -27.52 -13.16 -0.31
N THR A 225 -28.57 -12.40 0.03
CA THR A 225 -29.87 -12.90 0.54
C THR A 225 -30.62 -13.87 -0.38
N LYS A 226 -30.20 -14.00 -1.65
CA LYS A 226 -30.72 -15.03 -2.57
C LYS A 226 -30.20 -16.44 -2.24
N TYR A 227 -29.11 -16.54 -1.50
CA TYR A 227 -28.53 -17.80 -1.01
C TYR A 227 -29.03 -18.05 0.43
N ALA A 228 -29.13 -19.33 0.78
CA ALA A 228 -29.51 -19.77 2.12
C ALA A 228 -28.48 -20.79 2.62
N PRO A 229 -28.06 -20.73 3.90
CA PRO A 229 -28.46 -19.72 4.90
C PRO A 229 -27.88 -18.32 4.61
N ALA A 230 -28.41 -17.30 5.30
CA ALA A 230 -27.78 -15.98 5.42
C ALA A 230 -26.44 -16.11 6.17
N PRO A 231 -25.51 -15.13 6.12
CA PRO A 231 -24.26 -15.25 6.87
C PRO A 231 -24.57 -15.38 8.36
N ASP A 232 -23.98 -16.38 8.99
CA ASP A 232 -24.12 -16.60 10.42
C ASP A 232 -23.09 -15.74 11.20
N GLU A 233 -23.13 -15.83 12.53
CA GLU A 233 -22.24 -15.05 13.39
C GLU A 233 -20.76 -15.40 13.17
N GLU A 234 -20.44 -16.65 12.84
CA GLU A 234 -19.07 -17.08 12.58
C GLU A 234 -18.56 -16.54 11.24
N THR A 235 -19.40 -16.59 10.19
CA THR A 235 -19.11 -15.95 8.91
C THR A 235 -18.85 -14.45 9.07
N LEU A 236 -19.68 -13.74 9.85
CA LEU A 236 -19.51 -12.30 10.09
C LEU A 236 -18.27 -11.97 10.93
N ALA A 237 -17.85 -12.88 11.81
CA ALA A 237 -16.72 -12.69 12.72
C ALA A 237 -15.37 -13.14 12.14
N THR A 238 -15.36 -13.99 11.11
CA THR A 238 -14.15 -14.67 10.62
C THR A 238 -13.94 -14.63 9.11
N GLY A 239 -14.99 -14.29 8.35
CA GLY A 239 -14.92 -14.33 6.89
C GLY A 239 -14.79 -15.75 6.29
N ASP A 240 -14.96 -16.79 7.11
CA ASP A 240 -14.76 -18.20 6.76
C ASP A 240 -13.39 -18.51 6.11
N ALA A 241 -12.37 -17.74 6.44
CA ALA A 241 -11.04 -17.82 5.84
C ALA A 241 -10.23 -19.08 6.26
N GLY A 242 -10.79 -19.92 7.14
CA GLY A 242 -10.17 -21.19 7.54
C GLY A 242 -9.03 -21.02 8.55
N LYS A 243 -8.06 -21.95 8.51
CA LYS A 243 -6.96 -22.00 9.50
C LYS A 243 -6.06 -20.78 9.41
N ARG A 244 -5.36 -20.48 10.50
CA ARG A 244 -4.34 -19.42 10.58
C ARG A 244 -3.00 -20.02 10.14
N ILE A 245 -2.40 -19.48 9.09
CA ILE A 245 -1.20 -20.07 8.45
C ILE A 245 0.06 -19.21 8.58
N ALA A 246 -0.09 -17.92 8.90
CA ALA A 246 1.02 -17.07 9.34
C ALA A 246 0.53 -16.05 10.36
N CYS A 247 1.39 -15.72 11.31
CA CYS A 247 1.11 -14.77 12.38
C CYS A 247 2.34 -13.92 12.66
N GLY A 248 2.13 -12.64 12.98
CA GLY A 248 3.20 -11.78 13.50
C GLY A 248 2.67 -10.85 14.59
N VAL A 249 3.38 -10.77 15.71
CA VAL A 249 3.07 -9.81 16.78
C VAL A 249 3.49 -8.42 16.33
N ILE A 250 2.60 -7.43 16.52
CA ILE A 250 2.82 -6.06 16.09
C ILE A 250 3.53 -5.30 17.22
N GLU A 251 4.73 -4.85 16.92
CA GLU A 251 5.60 -4.12 17.82
C GLU A 251 5.91 -2.73 17.25
N LYS A 252 6.13 -1.77 18.14
CA LYS A 252 6.55 -0.43 17.75
C LYS A 252 7.95 -0.48 17.12
N SER A 253 8.13 0.20 16.00
CA SER A 253 9.42 0.32 15.30
C SER A 253 10.34 1.38 15.91
#